data_AF-A0AAE0ICF3-F1
#
_entry.id   AF-A0AAE0ICF3-F1
#
_cell.length_a   1.000
_cell.length_b   1.000
_cell.length_c   1.000
_cell.angle_alpha   90.00
_cell.angle_beta   90.00
_cell.angle_gamma   90.00
#
_symmetry.space_group_name_H-M   'P 1'
#
loop_
_entity.id
_entity.type
_entity.pdbx_description
1 polymer ?
#
loop_
_entity_poly.entity_id
_entity_poly.type
_entity_poly.pdbx_seq_one_letter_code
_entity_poly.pdbx_strand_id
1 'polypeptide(L)'
;MYDYEQVMTFDDMSAYQQPADAAVAGGSAGASQQTTTVTVKKKKSIKSDSSIELRGPMEVDGSVKSMGAVAFSGDFHVRDRIEAYGNIDINGNLTCNNKMKSMGNVKINGSAQCVDKVKIFGKLKINGQFIVQGPLEVWGALTINGYLKCQSLTAYASLTTVGDQSWYETDEGETVHGAKLIQRNNYEG
;
A
#
# COMPACT_ATOMS: atom_id res chain seq x y z
N MET A 1 27.34 -16.27 35.49
CA MET A 1 28.63 -15.71 35.05
C MET A 1 29.08 -16.51 33.85
N TYR A 2 28.72 -16.01 32.66
CA TYR A 2 29.29 -16.36 31.36
C TYR A 2 29.08 -15.11 30.49
N ASP A 3 30.17 -14.36 30.31
CA ASP A 3 30.44 -13.51 29.14
C ASP A 3 30.33 -14.41 27.87
N TYR A 4 30.11 -13.93 26.63
CA TYR A 4 30.96 -13.05 25.85
C TYR A 4 30.19 -12.33 24.72
N GLU A 5 30.78 -11.20 24.34
CA GLU A 5 30.43 -10.20 23.35
C GLU A 5 30.41 -10.69 21.88
N GLN A 6 29.69 -9.97 21.00
CA GLN A 6 30.31 -9.05 20.04
C GLN A 6 29.28 -8.32 19.18
N VAL A 7 29.31 -7.00 19.29
CA VAL A 7 28.74 -6.04 18.34
C VAL A 7 29.62 -6.08 17.09
N MET A 8 29.04 -6.38 15.92
CA MET A 8 29.74 -6.26 14.64
C MET A 8 29.14 -5.11 13.84
N THR A 9 29.80 -3.96 13.93
CA THR A 9 29.77 -2.86 12.96
C THR A 9 30.64 -3.25 11.76
N PHE A 10 30.10 -3.18 10.54
CA PHE A 10 30.89 -3.36 9.31
C PHE A 10 30.99 -2.03 8.56
N ASP A 11 31.99 -1.24 8.94
CA ASP A 11 32.79 -0.43 8.02
C ASP A 11 34.04 -1.25 7.68
N ASP A 12 34.29 -1.55 6.39
CA ASP A 12 35.50 -1.17 5.65
C ASP A 12 35.58 -1.86 4.26
N MET A 13 36.30 -1.18 3.36
CA MET A 13 36.42 -1.32 1.91
C MET A 13 37.19 -2.54 1.40
N SER A 14 36.92 -2.92 0.15
CA SER A 14 37.94 -3.21 -0.90
C SER A 14 37.21 -3.51 -2.21
N ALA A 15 37.23 -2.61 -3.19
CA ALA A 15 38.29 -2.45 -4.20
C ALA A 15 38.41 -3.64 -5.17
N TYR A 16 37.74 -3.51 -6.33
CA TYR A 16 38.17 -4.16 -7.58
C TYR A 16 38.06 -3.15 -8.74
N GLN A 17 39.18 -2.49 -9.04
CA GLN A 17 39.56 -1.96 -10.36
C GLN A 17 40.18 -3.15 -11.15
N GLN A 18 39.95 -3.38 -12.44
CA GLN A 18 40.60 -2.80 -13.65
C GLN A 18 40.33 -3.75 -14.85
N PRO A 19 40.71 -3.46 -16.13
CA PRO A 19 41.16 -2.20 -16.74
C PRO A 19 40.39 -1.80 -18.03
N ALA A 20 40.78 -0.63 -18.54
CA ALA A 20 40.30 0.04 -19.74
C ALA A 20 40.93 -0.50 -21.04
N ASP A 21 40.25 -0.33 -22.18
CA ASP A 21 40.95 0.05 -23.42
C ASP A 21 40.09 0.84 -24.43
N ALA A 22 40.75 1.86 -24.97
CA ALA A 22 40.63 2.63 -26.23
C ALA A 22 39.31 3.28 -26.74
N ALA A 23 39.48 4.53 -27.17
CA ALA A 23 38.54 5.55 -27.63
C ALA A 23 37.94 5.36 -29.04
N VAL A 24 36.89 6.12 -29.38
CA VAL A 24 36.80 7.01 -30.57
C VAL A 24 35.67 8.04 -30.36
N ALA A 25 35.93 9.28 -30.79
CA ALA A 25 35.10 10.47 -30.66
C ALA A 25 33.87 10.50 -31.59
N GLY A 26 32.82 11.21 -31.16
CA GLY A 26 31.69 11.60 -31.99
C GLY A 26 30.57 12.24 -31.16
N GLY A 27 30.53 13.57 -31.10
CA GLY A 27 29.52 14.30 -30.34
C GLY A 27 28.14 14.30 -31.00
N SER A 28 27.10 14.24 -30.19
CA SER A 28 25.86 15.00 -30.38
C SER A 28 25.01 14.95 -29.12
N ALA A 29 24.58 16.12 -28.68
CA ALA A 29 23.68 16.34 -27.57
C ALA A 29 22.37 15.52 -27.71
N GLY A 30 21.91 14.93 -26.61
CA GLY A 30 20.63 14.24 -26.56
C GLY A 30 20.37 13.66 -25.18
N ALA A 31 19.59 14.40 -24.38
CA ALA A 31 18.88 14.01 -23.16
C ALA A 31 19.50 12.86 -22.34
N SER A 32 20.23 13.23 -21.28
CA SER A 32 20.44 12.35 -20.13
C SER A 32 19.08 11.92 -19.60
N GLN A 33 18.62 10.72 -19.95
CA GLN A 33 17.63 10.02 -19.14
C GLN A 33 18.26 9.89 -17.76
N GLN A 34 17.82 10.72 -16.83
CA GLN A 34 18.02 10.49 -15.41
C GLN A 34 17.27 9.19 -15.09
N THR A 35 17.95 8.07 -15.29
CA THR A 35 17.60 6.82 -14.64
C THR A 35 17.90 7.04 -13.17
N THR A 36 16.98 7.69 -12.47
CA THR A 36 17.00 7.78 -11.01
C THR A 36 17.02 6.35 -10.54
N THR A 37 18.17 5.87 -10.12
CA THR A 37 18.33 4.50 -9.63
C THR A 37 17.67 4.48 -8.26
N VAL A 38 16.36 4.28 -8.27
CA VAL A 38 15.57 4.16 -7.05
C VAL A 38 16.01 2.86 -6.38
N THR A 39 16.80 2.95 -5.31
CA THR A 39 17.21 1.77 -4.54
C THR A 39 15.98 1.22 -3.82
N VAL A 40 15.35 0.20 -4.40
CA VAL A 40 14.21 -0.50 -3.81
C VAL A 40 14.73 -1.44 -2.72
N LYS A 41 14.33 -1.18 -1.46
CA LYS A 41 14.65 -2.08 -0.35
C LYS A 41 13.88 -3.39 -0.53
N LYS A 42 14.56 -4.54 -0.46
CA LYS A 42 13.91 -5.86 -0.51
C LYS A 42 13.92 -6.52 0.86
N LYS A 43 12.77 -7.05 1.29
CA LYS A 43 12.62 -7.82 2.54
C LYS A 43 11.86 -9.10 2.28
N LYS A 44 12.27 -10.20 2.92
CA LYS A 44 11.54 -11.49 2.80
C LYS A 44 10.17 -11.43 3.48
N SER A 45 10.08 -10.93 4.69
CA SER A 45 8.82 -10.69 5.41
C SER A 45 9.10 -9.71 6.55
N ILE A 46 8.08 -9.00 6.99
CA ILE A 46 8.18 -8.02 8.07
C ILE A 46 7.17 -8.44 9.14
N LYS A 47 7.65 -8.69 10.35
CA LYS A 47 6.81 -9.07 11.49
C LYS A 47 7.24 -8.26 12.72
N SER A 48 6.28 -7.75 13.48
CA SER A 48 6.53 -7.04 14.74
C SER A 48 5.38 -7.22 15.72
N ASP A 49 5.69 -7.29 17.01
CA ASP A 49 4.71 -7.27 18.10
C ASP A 49 4.27 -5.83 18.48
N SER A 50 4.84 -4.82 17.82
CA SER A 50 4.51 -3.41 17.97
C SER A 50 4.19 -2.79 16.61
N SER A 51 3.82 -1.49 16.62
CA SER A 51 3.55 -0.74 15.39
C SER A 51 4.76 -0.69 14.46
N ILE A 52 4.52 -0.72 13.15
CA ILE A 52 5.54 -0.71 12.11
C ILE A 52 5.36 0.54 11.27
N GLU A 53 6.42 1.31 11.12
CA GLU A 53 6.50 2.39 10.13
C GLU A 53 7.46 2.01 9.02
N LEU A 54 6.94 1.88 7.80
CA LEU A 54 7.73 1.56 6.62
C LEU A 54 7.85 2.81 5.74
N ARG A 55 9.09 3.09 5.32
CA ARG A 55 9.39 4.14 4.34
C ARG A 55 9.95 3.52 3.06
N GLY A 56 9.23 3.76 1.98
CA GLY A 56 9.50 3.23 0.65
C GLY A 56 10.56 4.06 -0.09
N PRO A 57 10.96 3.59 -1.28
CA PRO A 57 10.38 2.45 -2.00
C PRO A 57 10.85 1.08 -1.49
N MET A 58 9.93 0.11 -1.37
CA MET A 58 10.23 -1.22 -0.81
C MET A 58 9.41 -2.35 -1.44
N GLU A 59 10.07 -3.49 -1.69
CA GLU A 59 9.47 -4.77 -2.05
C GLU A 59 9.52 -5.73 -0.86
N VAL A 60 8.40 -6.38 -0.56
CA VAL A 60 8.27 -7.43 0.44
C VAL A 60 7.84 -8.72 -0.25
N ASP A 61 8.72 -9.72 -0.28
CA ASP A 61 8.45 -11.01 -0.94
C ASP A 61 7.38 -11.86 -0.24
N GLY A 62 7.20 -11.63 1.05
CA GLY A 62 6.26 -12.34 1.88
C GLY A 62 5.26 -11.37 2.48
N SER A 63 5.00 -11.55 3.77
CA SER A 63 3.92 -10.85 4.46
C SER A 63 4.43 -9.72 5.34
N VAL A 64 3.57 -8.71 5.52
CA VAL A 64 3.71 -7.68 6.55
C VAL A 64 2.70 -7.99 7.65
N LYS A 65 3.16 -8.33 8.85
CA LYS A 65 2.30 -8.62 10.00
C LYS A 65 2.69 -7.77 11.21
N SER A 66 1.74 -7.09 11.82
CA SER A 66 1.97 -6.32 13.04
C SER A 66 0.87 -6.59 14.07
N MET A 67 1.26 -6.78 15.33
CA MET A 67 0.32 -6.74 16.46
C MET A 67 -0.13 -5.31 16.80
N GLY A 68 0.53 -4.29 16.24
CA GLY A 68 0.15 -2.88 16.32
C GLY A 68 -0.35 -2.33 14.98
N ALA A 69 -0.18 -1.04 14.78
CA ALA A 69 -0.53 -0.36 13.54
C ALA A 69 0.57 -0.53 12.47
N VAL A 70 0.21 -0.42 11.20
CA VAL A 70 1.17 -0.42 10.08
C VAL A 70 1.00 0.86 9.26
N ALA A 71 2.07 1.64 9.15
CA ALA A 71 2.11 2.81 8.30
C ALA A 71 3.03 2.56 7.09
N PHE A 72 2.51 2.77 5.89
CA PHE A 72 3.25 2.74 4.63
C PHE A 72 3.40 4.17 4.12
N SER A 73 4.63 4.66 3.98
CA SER A 73 4.92 5.97 3.39
C SER A 73 5.82 5.83 2.16
N GLY A 74 5.31 6.12 0.97
CA GLY A 74 5.99 5.92 -0.32
C GLY A 74 5.42 4.74 -1.12
N ASP A 75 6.24 4.15 -1.99
CA ASP A 75 5.83 3.07 -2.88
C ASP A 75 6.16 1.68 -2.30
N PHE A 76 5.17 0.80 -2.27
CA PHE A 76 5.31 -0.54 -1.70
C PHE A 76 4.70 -1.61 -2.59
N HIS A 77 5.40 -2.73 -2.67
CA HIS A 77 4.89 -3.95 -3.27
C HIS A 77 5.01 -5.11 -2.26
N VAL A 78 3.87 -5.67 -1.84
CA VAL A 78 3.79 -6.82 -0.94
C VAL A 78 3.24 -8.02 -1.73
N ARG A 79 4.07 -9.04 -1.90
CA ARG A 79 3.74 -10.22 -2.72
C ARG A 79 2.75 -11.18 -2.06
N ASP A 80 2.71 -11.21 -0.73
CA ASP A 80 1.75 -12.03 0.02
C ASP A 80 0.72 -11.12 0.73
N ARG A 81 0.52 -11.28 2.03
CA ARG A 81 -0.56 -10.62 2.77
C ARG A 81 -0.09 -9.47 3.67
N ILE A 82 -1.00 -8.56 3.96
CA ILE A 82 -0.83 -7.49 4.95
C ILE A 82 -1.84 -7.74 6.08
N GLU A 83 -1.36 -7.86 7.32
CA GLU A 83 -2.19 -8.07 8.50
C GLU A 83 -1.76 -7.14 9.63
N ALA A 84 -2.69 -6.30 10.10
CA ALA A 84 -2.48 -5.42 11.24
C ALA A 84 -3.57 -5.66 12.30
N TYR A 85 -3.18 -5.81 13.55
CA TYR A 85 -4.10 -5.79 14.69
C TYR A 85 -4.46 -4.35 15.11
N GLY A 86 -3.70 -3.36 14.67
CA GLY A 86 -4.04 -1.94 14.75
C GLY A 86 -4.56 -1.39 13.43
N ASN A 87 -4.35 -0.09 13.23
CA ASN A 87 -4.73 0.60 12.00
C ASN A 87 -3.75 0.29 10.86
N ILE A 88 -4.20 0.47 9.62
CA ILE A 88 -3.32 0.55 8.43
C ILE A 88 -3.44 1.96 7.84
N ASP A 89 -2.33 2.68 7.81
CA ASP A 89 -2.24 3.99 7.16
C ASP A 89 -1.36 3.88 5.91
N ILE A 90 -1.91 4.18 4.75
CA ILE A 90 -1.20 4.14 3.46
C ILE A 90 -1.09 5.57 2.97
N ASN A 91 0.14 6.04 2.80
CA ASN A 91 0.47 7.36 2.26
C ASN A 91 1.42 7.19 1.07
N GLY A 92 0.87 7.14 -0.14
CA GLY A 92 1.60 6.81 -1.37
C GLY A 92 0.93 5.68 -2.15
N ASN A 93 1.74 4.80 -2.74
CA ASN A 93 1.25 3.68 -3.55
C ASN A 93 1.51 2.35 -2.85
N LEU A 94 0.48 1.51 -2.74
CA LEU A 94 0.61 0.16 -2.20
C LEU A 94 -0.02 -0.86 -3.14
N THR A 95 0.74 -1.88 -3.51
CA THR A 95 0.20 -3.09 -4.16
C THR A 95 0.35 -4.29 -3.23
N CYS A 96 -0.75 -5.00 -3.00
CA CYS A 96 -0.81 -6.25 -2.24
C CYS A 96 -1.37 -7.36 -3.16
N ASN A 97 -0.57 -8.38 -3.47
CA ASN A 97 -0.99 -9.44 -4.40
C ASN A 97 -1.86 -10.52 -3.73
N ASN A 98 -2.09 -10.42 -2.43
CA ASN A 98 -2.96 -11.33 -1.69
C ASN A 98 -3.89 -10.51 -0.77
N LYS A 99 -4.34 -11.10 0.35
CA LYS A 99 -5.31 -10.50 1.28
C LYS A 99 -4.73 -9.35 2.10
N MET A 100 -5.59 -8.39 2.39
CA MET A 100 -5.33 -7.35 3.39
C MET A 100 -6.33 -7.47 4.54
N LYS A 101 -5.85 -7.42 5.78
CA LYS A 101 -6.69 -7.48 6.97
C LYS A 101 -6.25 -6.46 8.01
N SER A 102 -7.20 -5.67 8.51
CA SER A 102 -7.00 -4.71 9.58
C SER A 102 -8.06 -4.92 10.66
N MET A 103 -7.64 -5.12 11.90
CA MET A 103 -8.55 -5.08 13.05
C MET A 103 -8.91 -3.64 13.44
N GLY A 104 -8.06 -2.66 13.10
CA GLY A 104 -8.32 -1.24 13.27
C GLY A 104 -8.90 -0.58 12.01
N ASN A 105 -8.81 0.75 11.99
CA ASN A 105 -9.19 1.57 10.85
C ASN A 105 -8.16 1.46 9.71
N VAL A 106 -8.61 1.66 8.49
CA VAL A 106 -7.72 1.81 7.33
C VAL A 106 -7.90 3.20 6.74
N LYS A 107 -6.79 3.90 6.51
CA LYS A 107 -6.76 5.16 5.78
C LYS A 107 -5.85 5.03 4.57
N ILE A 108 -6.37 5.41 3.41
CA ILE A 108 -5.63 5.43 2.15
C ILE A 108 -5.55 6.89 1.73
N ASN A 109 -4.33 7.42 1.66
CA ASN A 109 -4.00 8.71 1.08
C ASN A 109 -3.06 8.44 -0.11
N GLY A 110 -3.61 8.44 -1.33
CA GLY A 110 -2.89 8.01 -2.53
C GLY A 110 -3.58 6.84 -3.23
N SER A 111 -2.83 5.84 -3.66
CA SER A 111 -3.35 4.69 -4.40
C SER A 111 -3.05 3.39 -3.67
N ALA A 112 -4.06 2.53 -3.53
CA ALA A 112 -3.84 1.17 -3.07
C ALA A 112 -4.52 0.16 -4.00
N GLN A 113 -3.87 -0.98 -4.19
CA GLN A 113 -4.39 -2.10 -4.94
C GLN A 113 -4.23 -3.39 -4.13
N CYS A 114 -5.29 -4.18 -4.06
CA CYS A 114 -5.31 -5.49 -3.44
C CYS A 114 -5.91 -6.49 -4.43
N VAL A 115 -5.24 -7.63 -4.65
CA VAL A 115 -5.73 -8.63 -5.61
C VAL A 115 -6.80 -9.53 -4.98
N ASP A 116 -6.61 -9.93 -3.73
CA ASP A 116 -7.58 -10.80 -3.04
C ASP A 116 -8.41 -9.98 -2.04
N LYS A 117 -9.16 -10.67 -1.18
CA LYS A 117 -10.06 -10.13 -0.18
C LYS A 117 -9.40 -9.11 0.74
N VAL A 118 -10.12 -8.01 0.96
CA VAL A 118 -9.82 -7.01 1.97
C VAL A 118 -10.86 -7.10 3.07
N LYS A 119 -10.41 -7.21 4.33
CA LYS A 119 -11.28 -7.20 5.51
C LYS A 119 -10.84 -6.17 6.53
N ILE A 120 -11.73 -5.24 6.83
CA ILE A 120 -11.47 -4.12 7.74
C ILE A 120 -12.54 -4.14 8.82
N PHE A 121 -12.10 -4.33 10.07
CA PHE A 121 -13.02 -4.33 11.22
C PHE A 121 -13.32 -2.91 11.72
N GLY A 122 -12.44 -1.96 11.44
CA GLY A 122 -12.68 -0.54 11.71
C GLY A 122 -13.34 0.20 10.55
N LYS A 123 -13.15 1.52 10.55
CA LYS A 123 -13.55 2.42 9.46
C LYS A 123 -12.57 2.32 8.29
N LEU A 124 -13.07 2.46 7.06
CA LEU A 124 -12.25 2.64 5.87
C LEU A 124 -12.45 4.07 5.35
N LYS A 125 -11.36 4.84 5.29
CA LYS A 125 -11.35 6.17 4.67
C LYS A 125 -10.42 6.16 3.46
N ILE A 126 -10.96 6.48 2.29
CA ILE A 126 -10.22 6.58 1.04
C ILE A 126 -10.12 8.06 0.68
N ASN A 127 -8.91 8.56 0.50
CA ASN A 127 -8.57 9.84 -0.09
C ASN A 127 -7.64 9.57 -1.28
N GLY A 128 -8.22 9.34 -2.46
CA GLY A 128 -7.50 8.89 -3.65
C GLY A 128 -8.16 7.65 -4.25
N GLN A 129 -7.37 6.64 -4.58
CA GLN A 129 -7.83 5.44 -5.29
C GLN A 129 -7.64 4.18 -4.45
N PHE A 130 -8.65 3.32 -4.40
CA PHE A 130 -8.52 1.98 -3.87
C PHE A 130 -9.14 0.96 -4.83
N ILE A 131 -8.36 -0.01 -5.29
CA ILE A 131 -8.83 -1.09 -6.16
C ILE A 131 -8.66 -2.42 -5.43
N VAL A 132 -9.74 -3.19 -5.36
CA VAL A 132 -9.73 -4.54 -4.79
C VAL A 132 -10.27 -5.51 -5.83
N GLN A 133 -9.46 -6.41 -6.36
CA GLN A 133 -9.97 -7.37 -7.36
C GLN A 133 -10.85 -8.46 -6.74
N GLY A 134 -10.79 -8.63 -5.41
CA GLY A 134 -11.66 -9.53 -4.64
C GLY A 134 -12.75 -8.80 -3.84
N PRO A 135 -13.37 -9.49 -2.86
CA PRO A 135 -14.38 -8.92 -1.98
C PRO A 135 -13.79 -7.89 -1.00
N LEU A 136 -14.51 -6.80 -0.77
CA LEU A 136 -14.22 -5.80 0.25
C LEU A 136 -15.27 -5.84 1.36
N GLU A 137 -14.85 -6.24 2.57
CA GLU A 137 -15.68 -6.23 3.78
C GLU A 137 -15.23 -5.12 4.75
N VAL A 138 -16.13 -4.19 5.07
CA VAL A 138 -15.89 -3.10 6.03
C VAL A 138 -16.95 -3.15 7.13
N TRP A 139 -16.51 -3.36 8.37
CA TRP A 139 -17.42 -3.45 9.52
C TRP A 139 -17.72 -2.08 10.15
N GLY A 140 -16.86 -1.09 9.92
CA GLY A 140 -17.11 0.31 10.29
C GLY A 140 -17.66 1.15 9.14
N ALA A 141 -17.65 2.47 9.33
CA ALA A 141 -18.04 3.42 8.31
C ALA A 141 -17.03 3.40 7.13
N LEU A 142 -17.56 3.38 5.91
CA LEU A 142 -16.82 3.52 4.67
C LEU A 142 -17.04 4.94 4.12
N THR A 143 -15.97 5.71 4.03
CA THR A 143 -15.97 7.05 3.43
C THR A 143 -15.04 7.08 2.21
N ILE A 144 -15.58 7.48 1.07
CA ILE A 144 -14.90 7.52 -0.21
C ILE A 144 -14.77 8.95 -0.67
N ASN A 145 -13.54 9.45 -0.69
CA ASN A 145 -13.15 10.70 -1.32
C ASN A 145 -12.17 10.38 -2.46
N GLY A 146 -12.70 10.26 -3.69
CA GLY A 146 -12.00 9.71 -4.85
C GLY A 146 -12.68 8.45 -5.38
N TYR A 147 -11.90 7.41 -5.67
CA TYR A 147 -12.38 6.23 -6.39
C TYR A 147 -12.18 4.92 -5.61
N LEU A 148 -13.22 4.08 -5.59
CA LEU A 148 -13.16 2.70 -5.12
C LEU A 148 -13.68 1.74 -6.20
N LYS A 149 -12.90 0.73 -6.57
CA LYS A 149 -13.40 -0.42 -7.34
C LYS A 149 -13.25 -1.68 -6.53
N CYS A 150 -14.29 -2.50 -6.43
CA CYS A 150 -14.15 -3.84 -5.89
C CYS A 150 -15.00 -4.88 -6.62
N GLN A 151 -14.71 -6.17 -6.47
CA GLN A 151 -15.59 -7.22 -6.99
C GLN A 151 -16.96 -7.15 -6.32
N SER A 152 -17.00 -7.26 -4.98
CA SER A 152 -18.21 -7.11 -4.18
C SER A 152 -17.92 -6.27 -2.95
N LEU A 153 -18.88 -5.40 -2.59
CA LEU A 153 -18.77 -4.53 -1.42
C LEU A 153 -19.75 -4.96 -0.33
N THR A 154 -19.26 -5.24 0.88
CA THR A 154 -20.11 -5.42 2.07
C THR A 154 -19.72 -4.40 3.13
N ALA A 155 -20.60 -3.44 3.39
CA ALA A 155 -20.44 -2.43 4.43
C ALA A 155 -21.49 -2.65 5.54
N TYR A 156 -21.05 -2.96 6.75
CA TYR A 156 -21.97 -3.26 7.86
C TYR A 156 -22.48 -2.02 8.61
N ALA A 157 -21.90 -0.84 8.38
CA ALA A 157 -22.30 0.40 9.05
C ALA A 157 -22.85 1.45 8.08
N SER A 158 -22.00 2.20 7.39
CA SER A 158 -22.43 3.23 6.44
C SER A 158 -21.48 3.32 5.27
N LEU A 159 -22.01 3.74 4.12
CA LEU A 159 -21.28 4.06 2.91
C LEU A 159 -21.54 5.53 2.58
N THR A 160 -20.48 6.32 2.45
CA THR A 160 -20.57 7.74 2.09
C THR A 160 -19.57 8.09 1.00
N THR A 161 -20.02 8.69 -0.10
CA THR A 161 -19.15 9.37 -1.06
C THR A 161 -19.08 10.86 -0.74
N VAL A 162 -17.91 11.48 -0.90
CA VAL A 162 -17.67 12.88 -0.52
C VAL A 162 -17.37 13.71 -1.77
N GLY A 163 -18.28 14.60 -2.13
CA GLY A 163 -18.11 15.50 -3.27
C GLY A 163 -18.42 14.85 -4.63
N ASP A 164 -18.55 15.70 -5.63
CA ASP A 164 -19.08 15.35 -6.95
C ASP A 164 -18.16 14.46 -7.80
N GLN A 165 -16.89 14.32 -7.41
CA GLN A 165 -15.88 13.53 -8.12
C GLN A 165 -15.61 12.19 -7.44
N SER A 166 -16.36 11.87 -6.38
CA SER A 166 -16.21 10.64 -5.63
C SER A 166 -17.21 9.58 -6.08
N TRP A 167 -16.69 8.44 -6.50
CA TRP A 167 -17.50 7.35 -7.03
C TRP A 167 -16.93 6.00 -6.64
N TYR A 168 -17.75 4.96 -6.75
CA TYR A 168 -17.30 3.59 -6.60
C TYR A 168 -18.01 2.67 -7.58
N GLU A 169 -17.37 1.55 -7.87
CA GLU A 169 -17.87 0.52 -8.76
C GLU A 169 -17.76 -0.85 -8.11
N THR A 170 -18.78 -1.68 -8.32
CA THR A 170 -18.78 -3.08 -7.89
C THR A 170 -19.16 -3.98 -9.05
N ASP A 171 -18.38 -5.03 -9.31
CA ASP A 171 -18.63 -5.94 -10.43
C ASP A 171 -19.79 -6.94 -10.14
N GLU A 172 -19.86 -7.48 -8.92
CA GLU A 172 -20.87 -8.46 -8.46
C GLU A 172 -21.97 -7.84 -7.57
N GLY A 173 -21.83 -6.56 -7.21
CA GLY A 173 -22.79 -5.80 -6.44
C GLY A 173 -22.32 -5.42 -5.04
N GLU A 174 -23.26 -4.87 -4.27
CA GLU A 174 -23.00 -4.29 -2.97
C GLU A 174 -24.09 -4.64 -1.95
N THR A 175 -23.70 -4.72 -0.68
CA THR A 175 -24.60 -4.85 0.47
C THR A 175 -24.18 -3.82 1.51
N VAL A 176 -25.04 -2.82 1.74
CA VAL A 176 -24.84 -1.80 2.78
C VAL A 176 -25.94 -1.97 3.81
N HIS A 177 -25.58 -2.35 5.04
CA HIS A 177 -26.54 -2.65 6.10
C HIS A 177 -27.09 -1.42 6.82
N GLY A 178 -26.42 -0.26 6.72
CA GLY A 178 -26.92 0.98 7.30
C GLY A 178 -26.96 2.11 6.27
N ALA A 179 -26.62 3.33 6.70
CA ALA A 179 -26.85 4.52 5.88
C ALA A 179 -25.99 4.53 4.62
N LYS A 180 -26.63 4.82 3.48
CA LYS A 180 -25.98 4.97 2.18
C LYS A 180 -26.20 6.39 1.68
N LEU A 181 -25.13 7.17 1.68
CA LEU A 181 -25.11 8.59 1.32
C LEU A 181 -24.21 8.77 0.10
N ILE A 182 -24.80 8.73 -1.09
CA ILE A 182 -24.04 8.88 -2.33
C ILE A 182 -24.49 10.15 -3.01
N GLN A 183 -23.52 11.01 -3.31
CA GLN A 183 -23.73 12.17 -4.15
C GLN A 183 -23.75 11.70 -5.62
N ARG A 184 -24.95 11.56 -6.19
CA ARG A 184 -25.13 11.36 -7.64
C ARG A 184 -25.42 12.72 -8.26
N ASN A 185 -24.58 13.15 -9.19
CA ASN A 185 -24.94 14.24 -10.09
C ASN A 185 -25.97 13.69 -11.08
N ASN A 186 -27.24 14.03 -10.87
CA ASN A 186 -28.26 13.90 -11.91
C ASN A 186 -27.93 14.91 -13.01
N TYR A 187 -27.13 14.52 -14.00
CA TYR A 187 -27.21 15.16 -15.31
C TYR A 187 -28.38 14.51 -16.05
N GLU A 188 -29.59 14.98 -15.76
CA GLU A 188 -30.70 14.87 -16.70
C GLU A 188 -30.41 15.87 -17.81
N GLY A 189 -30.17 15.37 -19.02
CA GLY A 189 -30.11 16.12 -20.26
C GLY A 189 -31.12 15.57 -21.24
#